data_AF-A0A973DXN4-F1
#
_entry.id   AF-A0A973DXN4-F1
#
_cell.length_a   1.000
_cell.length_b   1.000
_cell.length_c   1.000
_cell.angle_alpha   90.00
_cell.angle_beta   90.00
_cell.angle_gamma   90.00
#
_symmetry.space_group_name_H-M   'P 1'
#
loop_
_entity.id
_entity.type
_entity.pdbx_description
1 polymer ?
#
loop_
_entity_poly.entity_id
_entity_poly.type
_entity_poly.pdbx_seq_one_letter_code
_entity_poly.pdbx_strand_id
1 'polypeptide(L)'
;MFSYCTDPETLNRLPWLTCYLTTGVHITWYISFLKVIGLLLITAPVALAFGFFGAMSARSSVLPLSLFGKGYIAIVRGVPDIAFFLFFVIALDQGFEWLRHTVLCPDWEDPIRQGNDFLVCPQAKLPLGTAPQVVHELYSFLLAIITYALVFGAFAANVIFGAMQAVPKAQLETAAAYGMSP
;
A
#
# COMPACT_ATOMS: atom_id res chain seq x y z
N MET A 1 -1.20 31.07 -15.64
CA MET A 1 -0.01 31.83 -16.03
C MET A 1 -0.39 33.30 -16.06
N PHE A 2 0.36 34.17 -15.39
CA PHE A 2 0.00 35.60 -15.33
C PHE A 2 0.30 36.30 -16.66
N SER A 3 -0.48 37.34 -16.99
CA SER A 3 -0.37 38.09 -18.25
C SER A 3 0.96 38.84 -18.42
N TYR A 4 1.66 39.15 -17.32
CA TYR A 4 2.94 39.86 -17.33
C TYR A 4 4.16 38.95 -17.49
N CYS A 5 3.98 37.62 -17.60
CA CYS A 5 5.09 36.67 -17.72
C CYS A 5 5.59 36.48 -19.17
N THR A 6 5.24 37.37 -20.10
CA THR A 6 5.62 37.29 -21.52
C THR A 6 7.05 37.75 -21.81
N ASP A 7 7.59 38.68 -21.01
CA ASP A 7 8.95 39.19 -21.15
C ASP A 7 9.68 39.23 -19.78
N PRO A 8 10.24 38.08 -19.34
CA PRO A 8 10.78 37.94 -17.99
C PRO A 8 12.05 38.75 -17.72
N GLU A 9 12.78 39.19 -18.76
CA GLU A 9 14.02 39.96 -18.60
C GLU A 9 13.77 41.39 -18.12
N THR A 10 12.54 41.89 -18.31
CA THR A 10 12.13 43.25 -17.92
C THR A 10 11.49 43.32 -16.53
N LEU A 11 11.28 42.19 -15.88
CA LEU A 11 10.55 42.10 -14.61
C LEU A 11 11.45 42.33 -13.40
N ASN A 12 10.94 43.09 -12.42
CA ASN A 12 11.53 43.16 -11.09
C ASN A 12 11.55 41.78 -10.39
N ARG A 13 12.44 41.62 -9.41
CA ARG A 13 12.73 40.33 -8.75
C ARG A 13 11.48 39.57 -8.25
N LEU A 14 10.49 40.27 -7.70
CA LEU A 14 9.27 39.67 -7.16
C LEU A 14 8.31 39.17 -8.27
N PRO A 15 7.90 39.99 -9.25
CA PRO A 15 7.15 39.51 -10.41
C PRO A 15 7.84 38.35 -11.15
N TRP A 16 9.16 38.44 -11.35
CA TRP A 16 9.95 37.37 -11.96
C TRP A 16 9.83 36.05 -11.18
N LEU A 17 9.97 36.09 -9.85
CA LEU A 17 9.85 34.91 -8.99
C LEU A 17 8.45 34.27 -9.09
N THR A 18 7.39 35.08 -9.16
CA THR A 18 6.03 34.55 -9.33
C THR A 18 5.84 33.87 -10.68
N CYS A 19 6.45 34.38 -11.76
CA CYS A 19 6.45 33.72 -13.06
C CYS A 19 7.24 32.41 -13.03
N TYR A 20 8.41 32.39 -12.39
CA TYR A 20 9.26 31.21 -12.25
C TYR A 20 8.53 30.06 -11.51
N LEU A 21 7.95 30.37 -10.34
CA LEU A 21 7.27 29.37 -9.51
C LEU A 21 5.92 28.91 -10.08
N THR A 22 5.32 29.64 -11.03
CA THR A 22 4.04 29.24 -11.65
C THR A 22 4.19 28.66 -13.05
N THR A 23 5.41 28.29 -13.45
CA THR A 23 5.67 27.55 -14.69
C THR A 23 4.98 26.19 -14.67
N GLY A 24 4.63 25.66 -15.86
CA GLY A 24 3.96 24.36 -15.97
C GLY A 24 4.73 23.20 -15.31
N VAL A 25 6.06 23.27 -15.30
CA VAL A 25 6.93 22.29 -14.63
C VAL A 25 6.77 22.35 -13.11
N HIS A 26 6.82 23.56 -12.52
CA HIS A 26 6.63 23.73 -11.07
C HIS A 26 5.23 23.32 -10.63
N ILE A 27 4.20 23.65 -11.42
CA ILE A 27 2.83 23.19 -11.16
C ILE A 27 2.74 21.66 -11.16
N THR A 28 3.39 20.99 -12.12
CA THR A 28 3.43 19.51 -12.17
C THR A 28 4.16 18.92 -10.96
N TRP A 29 5.22 19.59 -10.49
CA TRP A 29 5.92 19.22 -9.27
C TRP A 29 5.04 19.40 -8.03
N TYR A 30 4.34 20.53 -7.87
CA TYR A 30 3.42 20.76 -6.74
C TYR A 30 2.31 19.71 -6.69
N ILE A 31 1.74 19.36 -7.85
CA ILE A 31 0.73 18.31 -7.94
C ILE A 31 1.33 16.96 -7.51
N SER A 32 2.52 16.61 -7.99
CA SER A 32 3.21 15.36 -7.60
C SER A 32 3.50 15.32 -6.10
N PHE A 33 3.99 16.42 -5.54
CA PHE A 33 4.26 16.57 -4.11
C PHE A 33 2.99 16.35 -3.28
N LEU A 34 1.89 17.03 -3.64
CA LEU A 34 0.61 16.89 -2.96
C LEU A 34 0.03 15.48 -3.10
N LYS A 35 0.18 14.84 -4.27
CA LYS A 35 -0.21 13.44 -4.48
C LYS A 35 0.54 12.51 -3.52
N VAL A 36 1.86 12.65 -3.39
CA VAL A 36 2.66 11.81 -2.48
C VAL A 36 2.27 12.02 -1.03
N ILE A 37 2.13 13.27 -0.59
CA ILE A 37 1.67 13.58 0.78
C ILE A 37 0.27 13.01 1.03
N GLY A 38 -0.65 13.19 0.08
CA GLY A 38 -2.01 12.64 0.16
C GLY A 38 -2.02 11.11 0.25
N LEU A 39 -1.19 10.43 -0.55
CA LEU A 39 -1.04 8.97 -0.46
C LEU A 39 -0.45 8.55 0.89
N LEU A 40 0.58 9.22 1.38
CA LEU A 40 1.20 8.90 2.68
C LEU A 40 0.21 9.02 3.85
N LEU A 41 -0.68 10.03 3.81
CA LEU A 41 -1.72 10.20 4.83
C LEU A 41 -2.71 9.03 4.90
N ILE A 42 -2.85 8.25 3.82
CA ILE A 42 -3.70 7.05 3.78
C ILE A 42 -2.86 5.80 4.05
N THR A 43 -1.75 5.64 3.33
CA THR A 43 -0.91 4.44 3.38
C THR A 43 -0.31 4.21 4.76
N ALA A 44 0.19 5.25 5.44
CA ALA A 44 0.85 5.08 6.74
C ALA A 44 -0.12 4.58 7.84
N PRO A 45 -1.32 5.18 8.02
CA PRO A 45 -2.30 4.62 8.96
C PRO A 45 -2.75 3.20 8.61
N VAL A 46 -2.97 2.90 7.33
CA VAL A 46 -3.39 1.55 6.91
C VAL A 46 -2.28 0.53 7.18
N ALA A 47 -1.02 0.84 6.85
CA ALA A 47 0.13 -0.02 7.16
C ALA A 47 0.29 -0.23 8.67
N LEU A 48 0.14 0.81 9.48
CA LEU A 48 0.17 0.70 10.93
C LEU A 48 -0.98 -0.16 11.46
N ALA A 49 -2.20 -0.02 10.92
CA ALA A 49 -3.33 -0.86 11.31
C ALA A 49 -3.07 -2.34 11.03
N PHE A 50 -2.52 -2.68 9.86
CA PHE A 50 -2.06 -4.04 9.55
C PHE A 50 -0.94 -4.49 10.50
N GLY A 51 -0.02 -3.60 10.87
CA GLY A 51 1.03 -3.89 11.84
C GLY A 51 0.51 -4.19 13.24
N PHE A 52 -0.41 -3.39 13.76
CA PHE A 52 -1.09 -3.65 15.02
C PHE A 52 -1.88 -4.96 14.97
N PHE A 53 -2.62 -5.21 13.89
CA PHE A 53 -3.35 -6.46 13.71
C PHE A 53 -2.42 -7.68 13.70
N GLY A 54 -1.30 -7.61 12.98
CA GLY A 54 -0.29 -8.68 12.94
C GLY A 54 0.36 -8.92 14.32
N ALA A 55 0.70 -7.85 15.04
CA ALA A 55 1.31 -7.96 16.36
C ALA A 55 0.34 -8.52 17.42
N MET A 56 -0.90 -8.07 17.40
CA MET A 56 -1.95 -8.52 18.32
C MET A 56 -2.35 -9.97 18.04
N SER A 57 -2.49 -10.35 16.77
CA SER A 57 -2.74 -11.76 16.40
C SER A 57 -1.59 -12.65 16.86
N ALA A 58 -0.33 -12.27 16.63
CA ALA A 58 0.85 -13.02 17.07
C ALA A 58 0.96 -13.18 18.61
N ARG A 59 0.42 -12.23 19.38
CA ARG A 59 0.37 -12.24 20.86
C ARG A 59 -0.81 -13.04 21.42
N SER A 60 -1.84 -13.32 20.62
CA SER A 60 -3.06 -13.98 21.09
C SER A 60 -2.79 -15.33 21.79
N SER A 61 -3.61 -15.65 22.80
CA SER A 61 -3.60 -16.96 23.46
C SER A 61 -4.20 -18.07 22.60
N VAL A 62 -4.96 -17.71 21.55
CA VAL A 62 -5.58 -18.66 20.62
C VAL A 62 -4.53 -19.13 19.61
N LEU A 63 -4.18 -20.42 19.67
CA LEU A 63 -3.06 -20.99 18.92
C LEU A 63 -3.15 -20.76 17.40
N PRO A 64 -4.30 -21.02 16.72
CA PRO A 64 -4.44 -20.71 15.29
C PRO A 64 -4.19 -19.24 14.95
N LEU A 65 -4.67 -18.31 15.77
CA LEU A 65 -4.52 -16.87 15.54
C LEU A 65 -3.08 -16.40 15.77
N SER A 66 -2.41 -16.94 16.79
CA SER A 66 -1.00 -16.67 17.06
C SER A 66 -0.09 -17.21 15.96
N LEU A 67 -0.41 -18.38 15.40
CA LEU A 67 0.33 -18.97 14.30
C LEU A 67 0.17 -18.13 13.03
N PHE A 68 -1.05 -17.66 12.76
CA PHE A 68 -1.30 -16.77 11.63
C PHE A 68 -0.47 -15.48 11.72
N GLY A 69 -0.50 -14.79 12.87
CA GLY A 69 0.27 -13.55 13.06
C GLY A 69 1.78 -13.77 12.98
N LYS A 70 2.30 -14.83 13.61
CA LYS A 70 3.72 -15.21 13.53
C LYS A 70 4.12 -15.61 12.10
N GLY A 71 3.27 -16.33 11.39
CA GLY A 71 3.47 -16.73 10.00
C GLY A 71 3.54 -15.51 9.07
N TYR A 72 2.61 -14.58 9.21
CA TYR A 72 2.60 -13.30 8.49
C TYR A 72 3.92 -12.53 8.69
N ILE A 73 4.37 -12.39 9.94
CA ILE A 73 5.65 -11.74 10.26
C ILE A 73 6.84 -12.52 9.67
N ALA A 74 6.85 -13.84 9.79
CA ALA A 74 7.95 -14.68 9.34
C ALA A 74 8.13 -14.66 7.82
N ILE A 75 7.04 -14.69 7.04
CA ILE A 75 7.07 -14.65 5.58
C ILE A 75 7.76 -13.37 5.11
N VAL A 76 7.35 -12.21 5.64
CA VAL A 76 7.89 -10.92 5.20
C VAL A 76 9.35 -10.75 5.60
N ARG A 77 9.77 -11.29 6.75
CA ARG A 77 11.18 -11.29 7.15
C ARG A 77 12.07 -12.21 6.30
N GLY A 78 11.49 -13.21 5.62
CA GLY A 78 12.22 -14.18 4.81
C GLY A 78 12.40 -13.78 3.36
N VAL A 79 11.58 -12.86 2.84
CA VAL A 79 11.57 -12.45 1.43
C VAL A 79 12.20 -11.06 1.28
N PRO A 80 13.12 -10.84 0.32
CA PRO A 80 13.71 -9.52 0.09
C PRO A 80 12.68 -8.47 -0.37
N ASP A 81 12.80 -7.25 0.14
CA ASP A 81 11.91 -6.11 -0.19
C ASP A 81 11.76 -5.87 -1.69
N ILE A 82 12.85 -5.99 -2.46
CA ILE A 82 12.84 -5.83 -3.92
C ILE A 82 11.91 -6.87 -4.57
N ALA A 83 11.88 -8.11 -4.08
CA ALA A 83 11.01 -9.14 -4.63
C ALA A 83 9.54 -8.82 -4.36
N PHE A 84 9.21 -8.24 -3.21
CA PHE A 84 7.86 -7.76 -2.93
C PHE A 84 7.45 -6.66 -3.91
N PHE A 85 8.29 -5.66 -4.17
CA PHE A 85 7.94 -4.59 -5.10
C PHE A 85 7.79 -5.05 -6.55
N LEU A 86 8.63 -5.99 -7.00
CA LEU A 86 8.61 -6.46 -8.38
C LEU A 86 7.49 -7.48 -8.65
N PHE A 87 7.27 -8.42 -7.73
CA PHE A 87 6.39 -9.56 -7.99
C PHE A 87 5.07 -9.51 -7.23
N PHE A 88 5.02 -8.90 -6.03
CA PHE A 88 3.80 -8.95 -5.21
C PHE A 88 2.68 -8.14 -5.82
N VAL A 89 2.97 -6.95 -6.36
CA VAL A 89 1.96 -6.11 -7.04
C VAL A 89 1.34 -6.88 -8.21
N ILE A 90 2.17 -7.55 -9.00
CA ILE A 90 1.73 -8.36 -10.15
C ILE A 90 0.91 -9.55 -9.65
N ALA A 91 1.38 -10.26 -8.62
CA ALA A 91 0.68 -11.42 -8.07
C ALA A 91 -0.68 -11.04 -7.47
N LEU A 92 -0.77 -9.88 -6.81
CA LEU A 92 -2.01 -9.36 -6.26
C LEU A 92 -3.00 -9.01 -7.37
N ASP A 93 -2.53 -8.32 -8.41
CA ASP A 93 -3.34 -7.97 -9.58
C ASP A 93 -3.87 -9.23 -10.31
N GLN A 94 -2.98 -10.17 -10.63
CA GLN A 94 -3.36 -11.47 -11.18
C GLN A 94 -4.33 -12.24 -10.28
N GLY A 95 -4.17 -12.13 -8.96
CA GLY A 95 -5.07 -12.73 -7.99
C GLY A 95 -6.48 -12.16 -8.07
N PHE A 96 -6.62 -10.84 -8.21
CA PHE A 96 -7.92 -10.20 -8.41
C PHE A 96 -8.55 -10.55 -9.76
N GLU A 97 -7.77 -10.57 -10.84
CA GLU A 97 -8.24 -10.96 -12.15
C GLU A 97 -8.67 -12.44 -12.18
N TRP A 98 -7.92 -13.33 -11.53
CA TRP A 98 -8.26 -14.75 -11.40
C TRP A 98 -9.56 -14.97 -10.61
N LEU A 99 -9.73 -14.26 -9.50
CA LEU A 99 -10.96 -14.32 -8.69
C LEU A 99 -12.17 -13.86 -9.51
N ARG A 100 -12.03 -12.73 -10.23
CA ARG A 100 -13.11 -12.21 -11.09
C ARG A 100 -13.40 -13.13 -12.26
N HIS A 101 -12.37 -13.73 -12.86
CA HIS A 101 -12.54 -14.67 -13.95
C HIS A 101 -13.39 -15.87 -13.53
N THR A 102 -13.10 -16.43 -12.35
CA THR A 102 -13.84 -17.57 -11.79
C THR A 102 -15.33 -17.24 -11.53
N VAL A 103 -15.63 -15.98 -11.21
CA VAL A 103 -17.00 -15.54 -10.89
C VAL A 103 -17.78 -15.07 -12.13
N LEU A 104 -17.14 -14.36 -13.06
CA LEU A 104 -17.80 -13.72 -14.21
C LEU A 104 -17.84 -14.60 -15.46
N CYS A 105 -16.90 -15.53 -15.58
CA CYS A 105 -16.71 -16.33 -16.79
C CYS A 105 -16.64 -17.84 -16.43
N PRO A 106 -17.72 -18.41 -15.88
CA PRO A 106 -17.75 -19.83 -15.50
C PRO A 106 -17.65 -20.77 -16.72
N ASP A 107 -18.07 -20.32 -17.90
CA ASP A 107 -18.10 -21.11 -19.14
C ASP A 107 -16.80 -21.03 -19.95
N TRP A 108 -15.72 -20.55 -19.34
CA TRP A 108 -14.43 -20.39 -20.03
C TRP A 108 -13.63 -21.71 -20.01
N GLU A 109 -13.40 -22.28 -21.19
CA GLU A 109 -12.78 -23.61 -21.33
C GLU A 109 -11.24 -23.56 -21.40
N ASP A 110 -10.66 -22.44 -21.82
CA ASP A 110 -9.21 -22.32 -22.00
C ASP A 110 -8.47 -22.16 -20.65
N PRO A 111 -7.28 -22.75 -20.48
CA PRO A 111 -6.51 -22.56 -19.27
C PRO A 111 -6.06 -21.10 -19.12
N ILE A 112 -6.20 -20.55 -17.91
CA ILE A 112 -5.83 -19.17 -17.57
C ILE A 112 -4.32 -18.92 -17.73
N ARG A 113 -3.50 -19.94 -17.46
CA ARG A 113 -2.04 -19.89 -17.64
C ARG A 113 -1.65 -20.72 -18.86
N GLN A 114 -1.21 -20.05 -19.92
CA GLN A 114 -0.75 -20.67 -21.16
C GLN A 114 0.77 -20.44 -21.29
N GLY A 115 1.55 -21.28 -20.63
CA GLY A 115 3.00 -21.10 -20.55
C GLY A 115 3.36 -19.83 -19.76
N ASN A 116 3.84 -18.80 -20.45
CA ASN A 116 4.20 -17.51 -19.85
C ASN A 116 3.06 -16.49 -19.84
N ASP A 117 1.98 -16.75 -20.57
CA ASP A 117 0.88 -15.82 -20.71
C ASP A 117 -0.20 -16.08 -19.65
N PHE A 118 -0.66 -15.00 -19.02
CA PHE A 118 -1.80 -14.98 -18.11
C PHE A 118 -2.98 -14.35 -18.84
N LEU A 119 -3.91 -15.20 -19.28
CA LEU A 119 -5.05 -14.81 -20.11
C LEU A 119 -6.34 -14.97 -19.31
N VAL A 120 -7.00 -13.85 -19.02
CA VAL A 120 -8.32 -13.80 -18.39
C VAL A 120 -9.35 -13.28 -19.38
N CYS A 121 -10.61 -13.65 -19.15
CA CYS A 121 -11.70 -13.16 -19.97
C CYS A 121 -11.73 -11.61 -19.98
N PRO A 122 -12.08 -10.96 -21.10
CA PRO A 122 -12.03 -9.49 -21.23
C PRO A 122 -12.81 -8.75 -20.14
N GLN A 123 -13.88 -9.35 -19.63
CA GLN A 123 -14.74 -8.82 -18.58
C GLN A 123 -14.09 -8.86 -17.18
N ALA A 124 -13.17 -9.81 -16.95
CA ALA A 124 -12.46 -9.97 -15.69
C ALA A 124 -11.22 -9.09 -15.57
N LYS A 125 -10.73 -8.52 -16.68
CA LYS A 125 -9.57 -7.62 -16.70
C LYS A 125 -9.79 -6.40 -15.80
N LEU A 126 -8.76 -6.05 -15.02
CA LEU A 126 -8.80 -4.93 -14.08
C LEU A 126 -7.64 -3.95 -14.32
N PRO A 127 -7.93 -2.66 -14.48
CA PRO A 127 -9.18 -2.10 -14.99
C PRO A 127 -9.42 -2.48 -16.46
N LEU A 128 -10.66 -2.32 -16.95
CA LEU A 128 -10.97 -2.53 -18.36
C LEU A 128 -10.15 -1.57 -19.23
N GLY A 129 -9.67 -2.03 -20.39
CA GLY A 129 -8.88 -1.19 -21.31
C GLY A 129 -9.63 0.02 -21.88
N THR A 130 -10.97 0.01 -21.80
CA THR A 130 -11.85 1.12 -22.19
C THR A 130 -12.14 2.10 -21.05
N ALA A 131 -11.61 1.84 -19.85
CA ALA A 131 -11.88 2.68 -18.68
C ALA A 131 -11.20 4.06 -18.79
N PRO A 132 -11.78 5.11 -18.18
CA PRO A 132 -11.12 6.42 -18.12
C PRO A 132 -9.78 6.35 -17.37
N GLN A 133 -8.81 7.19 -17.78
CA GLN A 133 -7.47 7.26 -17.18
C GLN A 133 -7.48 7.37 -15.64
N VAL A 134 -8.44 8.10 -15.08
CA VAL A 134 -8.59 8.26 -13.62
C VAL A 134 -8.82 6.91 -12.93
N VAL A 135 -9.54 5.98 -13.56
CA VAL A 135 -9.79 4.63 -13.01
C VAL A 135 -8.49 3.82 -12.99
N HIS A 136 -7.66 3.94 -14.04
CA HIS A 136 -6.34 3.30 -14.07
C HIS A 136 -5.43 3.81 -12.96
N GLU A 137 -5.40 5.12 -12.74
CA GLU A 137 -4.60 5.72 -11.68
C GLU A 137 -5.08 5.30 -10.29
N LEU A 138 -6.39 5.39 -10.04
CA LEU A 138 -6.97 5.00 -8.74
C LEU A 138 -6.75 3.52 -8.42
N TYR A 139 -6.94 2.64 -9.39
CA TYR A 139 -6.69 1.20 -9.21
C TYR A 139 -5.21 0.92 -8.92
N SER A 140 -4.31 1.55 -9.67
CA SER A 140 -2.86 1.43 -9.43
C SER A 140 -2.45 1.93 -8.05
N PHE A 141 -3.00 3.06 -7.60
CA PHE A 141 -2.75 3.57 -6.25
C PHE A 141 -3.31 2.63 -5.19
N LEU A 142 -4.50 2.07 -5.39
CA LEU A 142 -5.12 1.14 -4.45
C LEU A 142 -4.31 -0.16 -4.31
N LEU A 143 -3.85 -0.74 -5.42
CA LEU A 143 -2.94 -1.89 -5.41
C LEU A 143 -1.64 -1.58 -4.68
N ALA A 144 -1.06 -0.40 -4.92
CA ALA A 144 0.15 0.03 -4.24
C ALA A 144 -0.06 0.20 -2.73
N ILE A 145 -1.18 0.81 -2.31
CA ILE A 145 -1.54 0.99 -0.90
C ILE A 145 -1.70 -0.37 -0.21
N ILE A 146 -2.46 -1.30 -0.81
CA ILE A 146 -2.68 -2.64 -0.24
C ILE A 146 -1.36 -3.39 -0.12
N THR A 147 -0.56 -3.39 -1.19
CA THR A 147 0.76 -4.06 -1.20
C THR A 147 1.66 -3.48 -0.12
N TYR A 148 1.78 -2.16 -0.08
CA TYR A 148 2.62 -1.49 0.91
C TYR A 148 2.15 -1.80 2.34
N ALA A 149 0.85 -1.71 2.60
CA ALA A 149 0.28 -1.99 3.92
C ALA A 149 0.49 -3.44 4.36
N LEU A 150 0.36 -4.41 3.45
CA LEU A 150 0.61 -5.82 3.76
C LEU A 150 2.09 -6.08 4.07
N VAL A 151 3.02 -5.52 3.30
CA VAL A 151 4.46 -5.77 3.48
C VAL A 151 5.01 -4.98 4.67
N PHE A 152 4.88 -3.64 4.65
CA PHE A 152 5.37 -2.79 5.72
C PHE A 152 4.58 -2.94 7.02
N GLY A 153 3.31 -3.31 6.95
CA GLY A 153 2.55 -3.72 8.12
C GLY A 153 3.19 -4.91 8.83
N ALA A 154 3.74 -5.89 8.11
CA ALA A 154 4.36 -7.05 8.77
C ALA A 154 5.68 -6.68 9.46
N PHE A 155 6.45 -5.77 8.87
CA PHE A 155 7.63 -5.20 9.52
C PHE A 155 7.25 -4.42 10.78
N ALA A 156 6.21 -3.57 10.70
CA ALA A 156 5.68 -2.87 11.87
C ALA A 156 5.18 -3.86 12.94
N ALA A 157 4.47 -4.92 12.53
CA ALA A 157 4.00 -5.98 13.42
C ALA A 157 5.16 -6.64 14.18
N ASN A 158 6.26 -6.94 13.49
CA ASN A 158 7.45 -7.51 14.11
C ASN A 158 8.07 -6.59 15.16
N VAL A 159 8.17 -5.29 14.86
CA VAL A 159 8.70 -4.29 15.79
C VAL A 159 7.79 -4.13 17.00
N ILE A 160 6.48 -3.98 16.79
CA ILE A 160 5.47 -3.84 17.86
C ILE A 160 5.43 -5.11 18.72
N PHE A 161 5.43 -6.29 18.11
CA PHE A 161 5.44 -7.57 18.81
C PHE A 161 6.72 -7.78 19.64
N GLY A 162 7.88 -7.39 19.11
CA GLY A 162 9.14 -7.37 19.85
C GLY A 162 9.11 -6.39 21.02
N ALA A 163 8.59 -5.18 20.81
CA ALA A 163 8.44 -4.17 21.86
C ALA A 163 7.53 -4.64 23.00
N MET A 164 6.41 -5.31 22.68
CA MET A 164 5.52 -5.89 23.68
C MET A 164 6.19 -6.95 24.54
N GLN A 165 7.07 -7.78 23.96
CA GLN A 165 7.81 -8.80 24.70
C GLN A 165 8.94 -8.24 25.58
N ALA A 166 9.40 -7.02 25.27
CA ALA A 166 10.43 -6.34 26.07
C ALA A 166 9.87 -5.77 27.39
N VAL A 167 8.54 -5.70 27.57
CA VAL A 167 7.92 -5.19 28.80
C VAL A 167 8.21 -6.15 29.97
N PRO A 168 8.82 -5.66 31.08
CA PRO A 168 9.12 -6.50 32.23
C PRO A 168 7.88 -7.12 32.87
N LYS A 169 7.97 -8.41 33.23
CA LYS A 169 6.85 -9.16 33.84
C LYS A 169 6.29 -8.50 35.11
N ALA A 170 7.16 -7.93 35.95
CA ALA A 170 6.74 -7.25 37.18
C ALA A 170 5.77 -6.07 36.94
N GLN A 171 5.89 -5.37 35.80
CA GLN A 171 4.96 -4.29 35.44
C GLN A 171 3.59 -4.84 35.05
N LEU A 172 3.56 -5.97 34.31
CA LEU A 172 2.32 -6.63 33.92
C LEU A 172 1.58 -7.23 35.13
N GLU A 173 2.31 -7.83 36.07
CA GLU A 173 1.76 -8.36 37.33
C GLU A 173 1.19 -7.24 38.21
N THR A 174 1.89 -6.10 38.28
CA THR A 174 1.39 -4.90 39.00
C THR A 174 0.10 -4.37 38.37
N ALA A 175 0.03 -4.29 37.04
CA ALA A 175 -1.18 -3.87 36.33
C ALA A 175 -2.38 -4.80 36.62
N ALA A 176 -2.13 -6.12 36.64
CA ALA A 176 -3.14 -7.10 37.02
C ALA A 176 -3.60 -6.94 38.48
N ALA A 177 -2.68 -6.61 39.40
CA ALA A 177 -3.02 -6.32 40.81
C ALA A 177 -3.89 -5.07 40.97
N TYR A 178 -3.77 -4.08 40.07
CA TYR A 178 -4.67 -2.92 39.99
C TYR A 178 -5.99 -3.20 39.26
N GLY A 179 -6.26 -4.44 38.85
CA GLY A 179 -7.51 -4.84 38.21
C GLY A 179 -7.57 -4.64 36.70
N MET A 180 -6.43 -4.41 36.02
CA MET A 180 -6.39 -4.38 34.55
C MET A 180 -6.46 -5.80 33.99
N SER A 181 -7.33 -6.04 33.00
CA SER A 181 -7.43 -7.33 32.31
C SER A 181 -6.50 -7.41 31.08
N PRO A 182 -6.06 -8.62 30.67
CA PRO A 182 -5.22 -8.84 29.48
C PRO A 182 -5.85 -8.43 28.15
#